data_AF-A0ABD4W471-F1
#
_entry.id   AF-A0ABD4W471-F1
#
_cell.length_a   1.000
_cell.length_b   1.000
_cell.length_c   1.000
_cell.angle_alpha   90.00
_cell.angle_beta   90.00
_cell.angle_gamma   90.00
#
_symmetry.space_group_name_H-M   'P 1'
#
loop_
_entity.id
_entity.type
_entity.pdbx_description
1 polymer ?
#
loop_
_entity_poly.entity_id
_entity_poly.type
_entity_poly.pdbx_seq_one_letter_code
_entity_poly.pdbx_strand_id
1 'polypeptide(L)'
;MTNEKPLLYESYPGSIVDVSQLKYMLEKIRGYGYEKIGFILDRGYFSKANIQFMDSCDYDFVMMVKGRASFVHSLIMEHIGEFESKRACSIKAYRTYGMTVKAKLYADDETDRYFHIYYKAKKQASERARLEADLDRMEAEMDKIKGREYKLPKRYEHYFKLTYHKGKFYGYEEREDVIERELQLCGYFAIVTSEKMTASEALNLYKSRDISEKLFGSDKT
;
A
#
# COMPACT_ATOMS: atom_id res chain seq x y z
N MET A 1 -28.38 -7.07 8.46
CA MET A 1 -28.24 -5.97 9.42
C MET A 1 -26.76 -5.82 9.71
N THR A 2 -26.11 -4.78 9.20
CA THR A 2 -24.79 -4.36 9.68
C THR A 2 -25.00 -3.66 11.01
N ASN A 3 -24.39 -4.17 12.08
CA ASN A 3 -24.41 -3.48 13.37
C ASN A 3 -23.51 -2.25 13.24
N GLU A 4 -24.10 -1.06 13.23
CA GLU A 4 -23.38 0.23 13.11
C GLU A 4 -22.97 0.79 14.48
N LYS A 5 -23.12 0.00 15.55
CA LYS A 5 -22.72 0.40 16.90
C LYS A 5 -21.23 0.12 17.13
N PRO A 6 -20.45 1.12 17.55
CA PRO A 6 -19.05 0.93 17.93
C PRO A 6 -18.93 -0.10 19.05
N LEU A 7 -18.06 -1.11 18.86
CA LEU A 7 -17.83 -2.14 19.88
C LEU A 7 -16.80 -1.70 20.92
N LEU A 8 -15.73 -1.07 20.47
CA LEU A 8 -14.61 -0.61 21.30
C LEU A 8 -14.01 0.66 20.67
N TYR A 9 -13.71 1.65 21.49
CA TYR A 9 -12.91 2.82 21.13
C TYR A 9 -11.78 2.95 22.15
N GLU A 10 -10.54 3.05 21.67
CA GLU A 10 -9.36 3.18 22.52
C GLU A 10 -8.51 4.35 22.02
N SER A 11 -8.23 5.29 22.92
CA SER A 11 -7.40 6.46 22.64
C SER A 11 -5.95 6.13 22.98
N TYR A 12 -5.07 6.24 21.99
CA TYR A 12 -3.65 6.02 22.18
C TYR A 12 -2.92 7.37 22.29
N PRO A 13 -2.04 7.59 23.29
CA PRO A 13 -1.13 8.72 23.29
C PRO A 13 -0.16 8.59 22.08
N GLY A 14 0.28 9.72 21.51
CA GLY A 14 0.91 9.79 20.18
C GLY A 14 2.09 8.84 19.87
N SER A 15 2.46 8.78 18.58
CA SER A 15 3.58 8.01 17.97
C SER A 15 3.82 6.60 18.52
N ILE A 16 2.76 5.79 18.59
CA ILE A 16 2.89 4.34 18.80
C ILE A 16 3.04 3.64 17.45
N VAL A 17 3.85 2.58 17.39
CA VAL A 17 4.05 1.80 16.16
C VAL A 17 2.82 0.91 15.90
N ASP A 18 2.03 1.26 14.89
CA ASP A 18 0.81 0.55 14.45
C ASP A 18 0.99 -0.98 14.40
N VAL A 19 2.15 -1.44 13.95
CA VAL A 19 2.48 -2.87 13.82
C VAL A 19 2.44 -3.59 15.17
N SER A 20 2.94 -2.98 16.25
CA SER A 20 2.96 -3.60 17.58
C SER A 20 1.59 -3.63 18.26
N GLN A 21 0.72 -2.66 17.96
CA GLN A 21 -0.59 -2.52 18.60
C GLN A 21 -1.63 -3.48 18.06
N LEU A 22 -1.49 -3.91 16.80
CA LEU A 22 -2.40 -4.90 16.23
C LEU A 22 -2.46 -6.16 17.11
N LYS A 23 -1.31 -6.64 17.59
CA LYS A 23 -1.26 -7.83 18.44
C LYS A 23 -2.06 -7.66 19.73
N TYR A 24 -1.83 -6.55 20.45
CA TYR A 24 -2.55 -6.25 21.69
C TYR A 24 -4.07 -6.14 21.48
N MET A 25 -4.47 -5.44 20.40
CA MET A 25 -5.88 -5.32 20.04
C MET A 25 -6.51 -6.69 19.74
N LEU A 26 -5.84 -7.54 18.96
CA LEU A 26 -6.32 -8.88 18.61
C LEU A 26 -6.44 -9.77 19.86
N GLU A 27 -5.46 -9.73 20.76
CA GLU A 27 -5.52 -10.47 22.03
C GLU A 27 -6.68 -10.01 22.92
N LYS A 28 -6.92 -8.69 22.97
CA LYS A 28 -8.03 -8.11 23.73
C LYS A 28 -9.39 -8.52 23.18
N ILE A 29 -9.54 -8.48 21.85
CA ILE A 29 -10.77 -8.91 21.18
C ILE A 29 -11.02 -10.41 21.39
N ARG A 30 -9.97 -11.23 21.33
CA ARG A 30 -10.04 -12.65 21.69
C ARG A 30 -10.43 -12.84 23.17
N GLY A 31 -9.87 -12.03 24.07
CA GLY A 31 -10.22 -12.02 25.49
C GLY A 31 -11.68 -11.65 25.76
N TYR A 32 -12.31 -10.90 24.86
CA TYR A 32 -13.76 -10.61 24.90
C TYR A 32 -14.64 -11.71 24.26
N GLY A 33 -14.03 -12.79 23.73
CA GLY A 33 -14.75 -13.93 23.16
C GLY A 33 -15.19 -13.75 21.71
N TYR A 34 -14.68 -12.74 20.99
CA TYR A 34 -14.96 -12.57 19.57
C TYR A 34 -13.98 -13.39 18.73
N GLU A 35 -14.36 -14.61 18.37
CA GLU A 35 -13.49 -15.56 17.68
C GLU A 35 -13.71 -15.59 16.15
N LYS A 36 -14.88 -15.17 15.66
CA LYS A 36 -15.23 -15.23 14.22
C LYS A 36 -15.47 -13.85 13.64
N ILE A 37 -14.43 -13.05 13.57
CA ILE A 37 -14.48 -11.68 13.05
C ILE A 37 -13.39 -11.44 12.00
N GLY A 38 -13.69 -10.57 11.04
CA GLY A 38 -12.75 -10.11 10.02
C GLY A 38 -12.28 -8.68 10.28
N PHE A 39 -11.00 -8.42 10.00
CA PHE A 39 -10.36 -7.12 10.19
C PHE A 39 -10.17 -6.37 8.89
N ILE A 40 -10.59 -5.11 8.83
CA ILE A 40 -10.31 -4.23 7.70
C ILE A 40 -9.20 -3.25 8.12
N LEU A 41 -8.01 -3.44 7.58
CA LEU A 41 -6.78 -2.80 8.07
C LEU A 41 -6.15 -1.90 7.02
N ASP A 42 -5.65 -0.73 7.43
CA ASP A 42 -4.87 0.15 6.56
C ASP A 42 -3.47 -0.41 6.29
N ARG A 43 -2.82 0.13 5.26
CA ARG A 43 -1.46 -0.24 4.83
C ARG A 43 -0.37 -0.08 5.90
N GLY A 44 -0.63 0.68 6.97
CA GLY A 44 0.27 0.80 8.12
C GLY A 44 0.47 -0.53 8.86
N TYR A 45 -0.53 -1.41 8.83
CA TYR A 45 -0.52 -2.70 9.51
C TYR A 45 0.08 -3.84 8.68
N PHE A 46 0.45 -3.58 7.43
CA PHE A 46 1.00 -4.57 6.51
C PHE A 46 2.40 -5.00 6.95
N SER A 47 2.50 -6.19 7.53
CA SER A 47 3.77 -6.86 7.84
C SER A 47 3.58 -8.37 7.97
N LYS A 48 4.65 -9.13 7.71
CA LYS A 48 4.64 -10.60 7.84
C LYS A 48 4.22 -11.04 9.23
N ALA A 49 4.80 -10.42 10.26
CA ALA A 49 4.53 -10.73 11.66
C ALA A 49 3.06 -10.49 12.05
N ASN A 50 2.42 -9.47 11.48
CA ASN A 50 1.01 -9.20 11.73
C ASN A 50 0.09 -10.21 11.04
N ILE A 51 0.40 -10.55 9.79
CA ILE A 51 -0.37 -11.51 9.02
C ILE A 51 -0.31 -12.89 9.69
N GLN A 52 0.90 -13.36 10.00
CA GLN A 52 1.09 -14.63 10.72
C GLN A 52 0.40 -14.64 12.09
N PHE A 53 0.33 -13.49 12.78
CA PHE A 53 -0.36 -13.41 14.05
C PHE A 53 -1.88 -13.49 13.91
N MET A 54 -2.46 -12.82 12.90
CA MET A 54 -3.89 -12.96 12.57
C MET A 54 -4.21 -14.42 12.21
N ASP A 55 -3.36 -15.08 11.43
CA ASP A 55 -3.50 -16.50 11.09
C ASP A 55 -3.49 -17.39 12.33
N SER A 56 -2.56 -17.15 13.26
CA SER A 56 -2.47 -17.91 14.51
C SER A 56 -3.69 -17.73 15.43
N CYS A 57 -4.46 -16.67 15.20
CA CYS A 57 -5.70 -16.37 15.93
C CYS A 57 -6.96 -16.75 15.15
N ASP A 58 -6.83 -17.36 13.96
CA ASP A 58 -7.95 -17.70 13.06
C ASP A 58 -8.81 -16.47 12.67
N TYR A 59 -8.16 -15.32 12.46
CA TYR A 59 -8.82 -14.08 12.07
C TYR A 59 -8.67 -13.74 10.60
N ASP A 60 -9.81 -13.46 9.97
CA ASP A 60 -9.84 -12.99 8.60
C ASP A 60 -9.40 -11.54 8.47
N PHE A 61 -8.87 -11.18 7.30
CA PHE A 61 -8.47 -9.80 7.04
C PHE A 61 -8.72 -9.35 5.60
N VAL A 62 -8.94 -8.04 5.49
CA VAL A 62 -8.89 -7.24 4.27
C VAL A 62 -7.91 -6.10 4.52
N MET A 63 -6.78 -6.09 3.81
CA MET A 63 -5.71 -5.15 4.09
C MET A 63 -5.18 -4.50 2.81
N MET A 64 -5.06 -3.18 2.80
CA MET A 64 -4.38 -2.50 1.70
C MET A 64 -2.88 -2.77 1.75
N VAL A 65 -2.29 -3.14 0.62
CA VAL A 65 -0.85 -3.38 0.54
C VAL A 65 -0.11 -2.03 0.60
N LYS A 66 0.98 -1.99 1.38
CA LYS A 66 1.88 -0.84 1.40
C LYS A 66 2.66 -0.76 0.08
N GLY A 67 2.60 0.39 -0.58
CA GLY A 67 3.41 0.66 -1.77
C GLY A 67 4.89 0.39 -1.48
N ARG A 68 5.56 -0.33 -2.39
CA ARG A 68 6.93 -0.90 -2.29
C ARG A 68 7.06 -2.30 -1.68
N ALA A 69 5.97 -3.04 -1.43
CA ALA A 69 6.10 -4.49 -1.27
C ALA A 69 6.56 -5.08 -2.61
N SER A 70 7.84 -5.42 -2.73
CA SER A 70 8.48 -5.87 -3.98
C SER A 70 7.72 -7.00 -4.65
N PHE A 71 7.23 -7.96 -3.86
CA PHE A 71 6.38 -9.05 -4.32
C PHE A 71 5.11 -8.56 -5.03
N VAL A 72 4.37 -7.63 -4.42
CA VAL A 72 3.13 -7.11 -5.00
C VAL A 72 3.40 -6.24 -6.21
N HIS A 73 4.54 -5.53 -6.25
CA HIS A 73 4.95 -4.83 -7.47
C HIS A 73 5.22 -5.81 -8.62
N SER A 74 5.94 -6.90 -8.36
CA SER A 74 6.15 -7.94 -9.37
C SER A 74 4.83 -8.56 -9.83
N LEU A 75 3.92 -8.83 -8.90
CA LEU A 75 2.59 -9.37 -9.23
C LEU A 75 1.78 -8.38 -10.09
N ILE A 76 1.82 -7.09 -9.77
CA ILE A 76 1.16 -6.07 -10.61
C ILE A 76 1.77 -6.07 -12.01
N MET A 77 3.11 -6.05 -12.10
CA MET A 77 3.84 -6.00 -13.38
C MET A 77 3.52 -7.19 -14.29
N GLU A 78 3.38 -8.38 -13.73
CA GLU A 78 3.01 -9.59 -14.48
C GLU A 78 1.64 -9.48 -15.16
N HIS A 79 0.71 -8.73 -14.56
CA HIS A 79 -0.66 -8.59 -15.04
C HIS A 79 -0.97 -7.25 -15.73
N ILE A 80 0.04 -6.40 -15.97
CA ILE A 80 -0.17 -5.15 -16.71
C ILE A 80 -0.63 -5.46 -18.13
N GLY A 81 -1.72 -4.82 -18.55
CA GLY A 81 -2.33 -4.99 -19.87
C GLY A 81 -3.44 -6.05 -19.89
N GLU A 82 -3.64 -6.79 -18.80
CA GLU A 82 -4.63 -7.86 -18.75
C GLU A 82 -6.04 -7.40 -18.41
N PHE A 83 -6.26 -6.28 -17.71
CA PHE A 83 -7.57 -6.00 -17.10
C PHE A 83 -8.05 -4.54 -17.18
N GLU A 84 -7.14 -3.60 -17.45
CA GLU A 84 -7.32 -2.15 -17.36
C GLU A 84 -8.35 -1.61 -18.34
N SER A 85 -8.54 -2.30 -19.46
CA SER A 85 -9.51 -1.96 -20.50
C SER A 85 -10.65 -2.98 -20.63
N LYS A 86 -10.65 -4.05 -19.81
CA LYS A 86 -11.68 -5.08 -19.87
C LYS A 86 -12.93 -4.63 -19.11
N ARG A 87 -14.05 -4.48 -19.82
CA ARG A 87 -15.32 -4.02 -19.22
C ARG A 87 -15.82 -4.93 -18.10
N ALA A 88 -15.54 -6.23 -18.17
CA ALA A 88 -15.85 -7.20 -17.12
C ALA A 88 -15.10 -6.92 -15.80
N CYS A 89 -13.92 -6.29 -15.88
CA CYS A 89 -13.10 -5.91 -14.73
C CYS A 89 -13.48 -4.54 -14.15
N SER A 90 -14.50 -3.86 -14.70
CA SER A 90 -14.85 -2.50 -14.30
C SER A 90 -15.67 -2.46 -13.01
N ILE A 91 -15.13 -1.80 -11.99
CA ILE A 91 -15.81 -1.49 -10.73
C ILE A 91 -16.34 -0.06 -10.82
N LYS A 92 -17.55 0.08 -11.38
CA LYS A 92 -18.14 1.37 -11.79
C LYS A 92 -18.23 2.39 -10.65
N ALA A 93 -18.60 1.95 -9.45
CA ALA A 93 -18.77 2.80 -8.26
C ALA A 93 -17.51 3.65 -7.95
N TYR A 94 -16.32 3.13 -8.27
CA TYR A 94 -15.05 3.78 -7.96
C TYR A 94 -14.28 4.24 -9.21
N ARG A 95 -14.85 4.08 -10.41
CA ARG A 95 -14.18 4.32 -11.70
C ARG A 95 -12.80 3.67 -11.75
N THR A 96 -12.76 2.41 -11.34
CA THR A 96 -11.56 1.61 -11.14
C THR A 96 -11.73 0.28 -11.87
N TYR A 97 -10.67 -0.27 -12.43
CA TYR A 97 -10.64 -1.64 -12.93
C TYR A 97 -9.95 -2.52 -11.91
N GLY A 98 -10.39 -3.77 -11.76
CA GLY A 98 -9.77 -4.69 -10.83
C GLY A 98 -9.82 -6.14 -11.29
N MET A 99 -8.82 -6.90 -10.85
CA MET A 99 -8.72 -8.35 -11.02
C MET A 99 -8.28 -8.99 -9.71
N THR A 100 -8.37 -10.32 -9.63
CA THR A 100 -7.97 -11.08 -8.43
C THR A 100 -7.05 -12.20 -8.83
N VAL A 101 -5.93 -12.30 -8.14
CA VAL A 101 -4.90 -13.32 -8.33
C VAL A 101 -4.71 -14.05 -7.02
N LYS A 102 -4.60 -15.38 -7.07
CA LYS A 102 -4.32 -16.19 -5.91
C LYS A 102 -2.83 -16.52 -5.89
N ALA A 103 -2.14 -16.15 -4.82
CA ALA A 103 -0.69 -16.37 -4.69
C ALA A 103 -0.28 -16.43 -3.22
N LYS A 104 0.89 -16.98 -2.93
CA LYS A 104 1.49 -16.87 -1.60
C LYS A 104 2.05 -15.47 -1.39
N LEU A 105 1.83 -14.88 -0.22
CA LEU A 105 2.35 -13.54 0.06
C LEU A 105 3.86 -13.58 0.36
N TYR A 106 4.30 -14.61 1.09
CA TYR A 106 5.69 -14.94 1.34
C TYR A 106 6.00 -16.34 0.82
N ALA A 107 7.25 -16.56 0.40
CA ALA A 107 7.68 -17.84 -0.20
C ALA A 107 7.46 -19.04 0.74
N ASP A 108 7.55 -18.80 2.05
CA ASP A 108 7.37 -19.77 3.13
C ASP A 108 5.96 -19.79 3.73
N ASP A 109 4.99 -19.05 3.15
CA ASP A 109 3.60 -19.16 3.59
C ASP A 109 3.03 -20.54 3.22
N GLU A 110 2.24 -21.11 4.14
CA GLU A 110 1.54 -22.38 3.90
C GLU A 110 0.26 -22.16 3.10
N THR A 111 -0.35 -20.98 3.22
CA THR A 111 -1.64 -20.64 2.62
C THR A 111 -1.50 -19.56 1.55
N ASP A 112 -2.26 -19.76 0.47
CA ASP A 112 -2.43 -18.72 -0.53
C ASP A 112 -3.31 -17.58 0.00
N ARG A 113 -3.05 -16.38 -0.51
CA ARG A 113 -3.88 -15.19 -0.32
C ARG A 113 -4.50 -14.74 -1.63
N TYR A 114 -5.52 -13.92 -1.51
CA TYR A 114 -6.17 -13.29 -2.66
C TYR A 114 -5.66 -11.86 -2.78
N PHE A 115 -4.96 -11.59 -3.88
CA PHE A 115 -4.48 -10.27 -4.24
C PHE A 115 -5.45 -9.65 -5.23
N HIS A 116 -6.11 -8.59 -4.79
CA HIS A 116 -6.97 -7.79 -5.64
C HIS A 116 -6.15 -6.62 -6.19
N ILE A 117 -5.81 -6.70 -7.47
CA ILE A 117 -5.02 -5.69 -8.17
C ILE A 117 -5.98 -4.72 -8.81
N TYR A 118 -5.72 -3.43 -8.63
CA TYR A 118 -6.57 -2.36 -9.14
C TYR A 118 -5.79 -1.40 -10.00
N TYR A 119 -6.47 -0.83 -10.99
CA TYR A 119 -5.96 0.23 -11.84
C TYR A 119 -6.97 1.40 -11.89
N LYS A 120 -6.47 2.62 -11.71
CA LYS A 120 -7.29 3.84 -11.77
C LYS A 120 -6.59 4.93 -12.58
N ALA A 121 -7.11 5.22 -13.78
CA ALA A 121 -6.54 6.21 -14.70
C ALA A 121 -6.32 7.61 -14.08
N LYS A 122 -7.28 8.11 -13.28
CA LYS A 122 -7.10 9.40 -12.57
C LYS A 122 -5.91 9.37 -11.60
N LYS A 123 -5.71 8.23 -10.93
CA LYS A 123 -4.58 8.02 -10.01
C LYS A 123 -3.28 7.93 -10.80
N GLN A 124 -3.25 7.21 -11.92
CA GLN A 124 -2.08 7.14 -12.81
C GLN A 124 -1.60 8.53 -13.23
N ALA A 125 -2.50 9.35 -13.77
CA ALA A 125 -2.15 10.69 -14.23
C ALA A 125 -1.58 11.55 -13.09
N SER A 126 -2.21 11.50 -11.92
CA SER A 126 -1.77 12.26 -10.74
C SER A 126 -0.42 11.78 -10.19
N GLU A 127 -0.17 10.47 -10.17
CA GLU A 127 1.06 9.89 -9.65
C GLU A 127 2.23 10.11 -10.60
N ARG A 128 2.01 9.97 -11.92
CA ARG A 128 3.01 10.30 -12.92
C ARG A 128 3.43 11.76 -12.84
N ALA A 129 2.47 12.68 -12.90
CA ALA A 129 2.77 14.12 -12.81
C ALA A 129 3.54 14.48 -11.54
N ARG A 130 3.25 13.82 -10.42
CA ARG A 130 3.98 14.00 -9.17
C ARG A 130 5.40 13.46 -9.25
N LEU A 131 5.60 12.26 -9.78
CA LEU A 131 6.93 11.66 -9.91
C LEU A 131 7.83 12.51 -10.81
N GLU A 132 7.33 12.91 -11.98
CA GLU A 132 8.06 13.79 -12.92
C GLU A 132 8.45 15.11 -12.24
N ALA A 133 7.50 15.79 -11.59
CA ALA A 133 7.78 17.03 -10.88
C ALA A 133 8.77 16.86 -9.71
N ASP A 134 8.74 15.70 -9.04
CA ASP A 134 9.71 15.37 -7.99
C ASP A 134 11.11 15.13 -8.58
N LEU A 135 11.24 14.45 -9.73
CA LEU A 135 12.50 14.25 -10.45
C LEU A 135 13.07 15.57 -10.95
N ASP A 136 12.28 16.40 -11.64
CA ASP A 136 12.67 17.74 -12.12
C ASP A 136 13.24 18.61 -10.98
N ARG A 137 12.58 18.57 -9.82
CA ARG A 137 13.03 19.28 -8.63
C ARG A 137 14.37 18.73 -8.12
N MET A 138 14.53 17.41 -8.09
CA MET A 138 15.79 16.79 -7.67
C MET A 138 16.93 17.20 -8.60
N GLU A 139 16.73 17.17 -9.91
CA GLU A 139 17.71 17.62 -10.90
C GLU A 139 18.10 19.08 -10.72
N ALA A 140 17.11 19.97 -10.63
CA ALA A 140 17.34 21.40 -10.44
C ALA A 140 18.11 21.71 -9.14
N GLU A 141 17.90 20.92 -8.08
CA GLU A 141 18.69 21.02 -6.85
C GLU A 141 20.12 20.49 -7.04
N MET A 142 20.28 19.33 -7.69
CA MET A 142 21.59 18.73 -7.99
C MET A 142 22.46 19.66 -8.84
N ASP A 143 21.90 20.29 -9.87
CA ASP A 143 22.59 21.24 -10.73
C ASP A 143 23.14 22.46 -9.97
N LYS A 144 22.39 22.97 -8.99
CA LYS A 144 22.81 24.11 -8.16
C LYS A 144 23.98 23.78 -7.24
N ILE A 145 24.13 22.51 -6.84
CA ILE A 145 25.14 22.06 -5.88
C ILE A 145 26.36 21.38 -6.53
N LYS A 146 26.38 21.23 -7.86
CA LYS A 146 27.56 20.72 -8.60
C LYS A 146 28.83 21.49 -8.21
N GLY A 147 29.91 20.74 -7.98
CA GLY A 147 31.21 21.24 -7.53
C GLY A 147 31.32 21.56 -6.04
N ARG A 148 30.24 21.43 -5.25
CA ARG A 148 30.23 21.69 -3.81
C ARG A 148 30.44 20.42 -3.00
N GLU A 149 31.02 20.56 -1.82
CA GLU A 149 31.09 19.49 -0.83
C GLU A 149 29.72 19.37 -0.16
N TYR A 150 28.92 18.40 -0.63
CA TYR A 150 27.56 18.21 -0.15
C TYR A 150 27.10 16.78 -0.40
N LYS A 151 26.66 16.10 0.66
CA LYS A 151 26.10 14.75 0.57
C LYS A 151 24.59 14.83 0.36
N LEU A 152 24.13 14.36 -0.80
CA LEU A 152 22.71 14.32 -1.12
C LEU A 152 21.99 13.29 -0.24
N PRO A 153 20.71 13.53 0.11
CA PRO A 153 19.91 12.55 0.83
C PRO A 153 19.81 11.22 0.06
N LYS A 154 19.70 10.09 0.79
CA LYS A 154 19.59 8.74 0.19
C LYS A 154 18.45 8.58 -0.82
N ARG A 155 17.40 9.42 -0.76
CA ARG A 155 16.29 9.37 -1.73
C ARG A 155 16.74 9.69 -3.16
N TYR A 156 17.81 10.44 -3.36
CA TYR A 156 18.34 10.77 -4.69
C TYR A 156 19.02 9.54 -5.29
N GLU A 157 19.75 8.77 -4.48
CA GLU A 157 20.40 7.50 -4.90
C GLU A 157 19.39 6.45 -5.41
N HIS A 158 18.11 6.59 -5.04
CA HIS A 158 17.04 5.74 -5.54
C HIS A 158 16.77 5.97 -7.03
N TYR A 159 16.74 7.23 -7.48
CA TYR A 159 16.43 7.61 -8.87
C TYR A 159 17.67 7.96 -9.70
N PHE A 160 18.81 8.23 -9.06
CA PHE A 160 20.02 8.69 -9.73
C PHE A 160 21.26 7.96 -9.23
N LYS A 161 22.18 7.64 -10.13
CA LYS A 161 23.56 7.30 -9.79
C LYS A 161 24.32 8.60 -9.56
N LEU A 162 24.81 8.82 -8.35
CA LEU A 162 25.49 10.07 -7.98
C LEU A 162 27.01 9.92 -8.06
N THR A 163 27.67 10.88 -8.72
CA THR A 163 29.12 10.90 -8.89
C THR A 163 29.77 11.88 -7.92
N TYR A 164 30.65 11.36 -7.09
CA TYR A 164 31.41 12.11 -6.09
C TYR A 164 32.92 11.99 -6.32
N HIS A 165 33.66 13.08 -6.11
CA HIS A 165 35.12 13.06 -6.09
C HIS A 165 35.64 13.95 -4.96
N LYS A 166 36.49 13.40 -4.08
CA LYS A 166 37.02 14.09 -2.89
C LYS A 166 35.94 14.81 -2.06
N GLY A 167 34.82 14.14 -1.81
CA GLY A 167 33.68 14.67 -1.02
C GLY A 167 32.77 15.66 -1.77
N LYS A 168 33.17 16.11 -2.97
CA LYS A 168 32.38 17.03 -3.80
C LYS A 168 31.49 16.29 -4.78
N PHE A 169 30.28 16.80 -4.97
CA PHE A 169 29.32 16.29 -5.95
C PHE A 169 29.65 16.83 -7.34
N TYR A 170 29.74 15.96 -8.36
CA TYR A 170 30.15 16.35 -9.71
C TYR A 170 29.12 16.03 -10.80
N GLY A 171 28.23 15.08 -10.57
CA GLY A 171 27.25 14.72 -11.58
C GLY A 171 26.30 13.64 -11.14
N TYR A 172 25.32 13.38 -11.99
CA TYR A 172 24.30 12.37 -11.79
C TYR A 172 23.93 11.74 -13.14
N GLU A 173 23.46 10.51 -13.09
CA GLU A 173 22.88 9.78 -14.22
C GLU A 173 21.56 9.17 -13.73
N GLU A 174 20.50 9.29 -14.53
CA GLU A 174 19.23 8.67 -14.18
C GLU A 174 19.35 7.15 -14.08
N ARG A 175 18.60 6.58 -13.13
CA ARG A 175 18.34 5.15 -13.05
C ARG A 175 17.05 4.87 -13.80
N GLU A 176 17.14 4.89 -15.13
CA GLU A 176 16.01 4.72 -16.05
C GLU A 176 15.16 3.50 -15.65
N ASP A 177 15.79 2.37 -15.35
CA ASP A 177 15.13 1.12 -14.93
C ASP A 177 14.23 1.28 -13.69
N VAL A 178 14.63 2.13 -12.74
CA VAL A 178 13.86 2.42 -11.52
C VAL A 178 12.73 3.39 -11.82
N ILE A 179 13.03 4.45 -12.57
CA ILE A 179 12.06 5.50 -12.92
C ILE A 179 10.95 4.92 -13.78
N GLU A 180 11.29 4.20 -14.85
CA GLU A 180 10.34 3.55 -15.75
C GLU A 180 9.45 2.55 -15.01
N ARG A 181 10.03 1.75 -14.11
CA ARG A 181 9.26 0.82 -13.27
C ARG A 181 8.25 1.54 -12.39
N GLU A 182 8.63 2.66 -11.73
CA GLU A 182 7.69 3.45 -10.93
C GLU A 182 6.62 4.11 -11.81
N LEU A 183 6.98 4.60 -13.00
CA LEU A 183 6.04 5.15 -13.98
C LEU A 183 5.04 4.10 -14.51
N GLN A 184 5.46 2.85 -14.66
CA GLN A 184 4.61 1.72 -15.05
C GLN A 184 3.62 1.36 -13.93
N LEU A 185 4.06 1.43 -12.68
CA LEU A 185 3.23 1.14 -11.50
C LEU A 185 2.27 2.27 -11.11
N CYS A 186 2.40 3.46 -11.70
CA CYS A 186 1.49 4.57 -11.46
C CYS A 186 0.03 4.18 -11.76
N GLY A 187 -0.87 4.51 -10.83
CA GLY A 187 -2.29 4.20 -10.95
C GLY A 187 -2.69 2.82 -10.43
N TYR A 188 -1.71 1.96 -10.12
CA TYR A 188 -1.96 0.65 -9.54
C TYR A 188 -1.96 0.70 -8.01
N PHE A 189 -2.75 -0.19 -7.41
CA PHE A 189 -2.73 -0.48 -5.99
C PHE A 189 -3.33 -1.87 -5.75
N ALA A 190 -3.07 -2.45 -4.59
CA ALA A 190 -3.58 -3.77 -4.27
C ALA A 190 -4.18 -3.84 -2.87
N ILE A 191 -5.18 -4.71 -2.72
CA ILE A 191 -5.71 -5.17 -1.44
C ILE A 191 -5.41 -6.67 -1.36
N VAL A 192 -5.00 -7.15 -0.20
CA VAL A 192 -4.86 -8.57 0.09
C VAL A 192 -5.95 -9.01 1.06
N THR A 193 -6.53 -10.19 0.82
CA THR A 193 -7.50 -10.81 1.74
C THR A 193 -7.09 -12.22 2.10
N SER A 194 -7.45 -12.64 3.33
CA SER A 194 -7.35 -14.04 3.75
C SER A 194 -8.37 -14.90 3.00
N GLU A 195 -9.59 -14.40 2.88
CA GLU A 195 -10.73 -15.12 2.31
C GLU A 195 -10.97 -14.83 0.84
N LYS A 196 -11.56 -15.81 0.16
CA LYS A 196 -11.91 -15.71 -1.25
C LYS A 196 -13.02 -14.68 -1.46
N MET A 197 -12.73 -13.65 -2.24
CA MET A 197 -13.72 -12.72 -2.74
C MET A 197 -13.31 -12.12 -4.07
N THR A 198 -14.22 -11.40 -4.71
CA THR A 198 -13.92 -10.65 -5.93
C THR A 198 -13.22 -9.33 -5.63
N ALA A 199 -12.48 -8.79 -6.61
CA ALA A 199 -11.89 -7.45 -6.49
C ALA A 199 -12.93 -6.36 -6.17
N SER A 200 -14.16 -6.50 -6.67
CA SER A 200 -15.26 -5.57 -6.37
C SER A 200 -15.67 -5.64 -4.90
N GLU A 201 -15.87 -6.84 -4.36
CA GLU A 201 -16.24 -7.07 -2.95
C GLU A 201 -15.14 -6.56 -2.01
N ALA A 202 -13.88 -6.92 -2.26
CA ALA A 202 -12.74 -6.47 -1.45
C ALA A 202 -12.63 -4.94 -1.45
N LEU A 203 -12.83 -4.28 -2.59
CA LEU A 203 -12.76 -2.82 -2.66
C LEU A 203 -13.95 -2.17 -1.95
N ASN A 204 -15.15 -2.72 -2.07
CA ASN A 204 -16.33 -2.24 -1.36
C ASN A 204 -16.16 -2.37 0.16
N LEU A 205 -15.70 -3.54 0.63
CA LEU A 205 -15.41 -3.79 2.05
C LEU A 205 -14.34 -2.84 2.56
N TYR A 206 -13.23 -2.69 1.83
CA TYR A 206 -12.19 -1.76 2.24
C TYR A 206 -12.69 -0.30 2.29
N LYS A 207 -13.59 0.09 1.38
CA LYS A 207 -14.17 1.44 1.34
C LYS A 207 -15.27 1.70 2.35
N SER A 208 -15.91 0.68 2.92
CA SER A 208 -16.85 0.87 4.03
C SER A 208 -16.15 1.34 5.30
N ARG A 209 -14.85 1.03 5.45
CA ARG A 209 -14.01 1.58 6.52
C ARG A 209 -13.93 3.10 6.49
N ASP A 210 -13.76 3.71 5.30
CA ASP A 210 -13.69 5.18 5.14
C ASP A 210 -14.97 5.87 5.67
N ILE A 211 -16.13 5.20 5.60
CA ILE A 211 -17.40 5.71 6.15
C ILE A 211 -17.37 5.65 7.68
N SER A 212 -16.93 4.51 8.23
CA SER A 212 -16.77 4.33 9.67
C SER A 212 -15.78 5.36 10.25
N GLU A 213 -14.63 5.56 9.62
CA GLU A 213 -13.64 6.57 10.04
C GLU A 213 -14.18 7.99 10.05
N LYS A 214 -15.02 8.37 9.07
CA LYS A 214 -15.67 9.68 9.06
C LYS A 214 -16.68 9.83 10.18
N LEU A 215 -17.46 8.79 10.50
CA LEU A 215 -18.40 8.78 11.62
C LEU A 215 -17.68 9.00 12.96
N PHE A 216 -16.51 8.36 13.16
CA PHE A 216 -15.71 8.58 14.38
C PHE A 216 -14.89 9.86 14.37
N GLY A 217 -14.59 10.40 13.18
CA GLY A 217 -13.88 11.67 13.02
C GLY A 217 -14.74 12.90 13.35
N SER A 218 -16.06 12.83 13.14
CA SER A 218 -17.00 13.91 13.46
C SER A 218 -17.23 14.11 14.97
N ASP A 219 -16.93 13.12 15.81
CA ASP A 219 -17.02 13.24 17.27
C ASP A 219 -15.78 13.87 17.91
N LYS A 220 -14.78 14.27 17.11
CA LYS A 220 -13.66 15.12 17.56
C LYS A 220 -14.03 16.59 17.39
N THR A 221 -15.00 17.06 18.19
CA THR A 221 -15.24 18.50 18.40
C THR A 221 -15.10 18.84 19.87
#